data_AF-A0A257A3G4-F1
#
_entry.id   AF-A0A257A3G4-F1
#
_cell.length_a   1.000
_cell.length_b   1.000
_cell.length_c   1.000
_cell.angle_alpha   90.00
_cell.angle_beta   90.00
_cell.angle_gamma   90.00
#
_symmetry.space_group_name_H-M   'P 1'
#
loop_
_entity.id
_entity.type
_entity.pdbx_description
1 polymer ?
#
loop_
_entity_poly.entity_id
_entity_poly.type
_entity_poly.pdbx_seq_one_letter_code
_entity_poly.pdbx_strand_id
1 'polypeptide(L)'
;MIALISLLLVILVSIIIVRIGAVALEMTGLSRDMATFQAQSAFSGVGFTTSESEYVVSHPVRRRIIRILIFIGSAGIASAMATLVLTFIGQTKEEATIRIIWLFVGLLIIYFFTRSKMIDKGMRWIIKRALERFTSLRIYDYEQLLGLSKGYSIGEFKVKEDSWLENKKLRELRLDEEGVVVLAIYRKTENEEKYIGVPNGDTEIMRGDILICYGLGETIKNLSQRLRGKEGDKQHEKAVREEKIRKEQEKDSE
;
A
#
# COMPACT_ATOMS: atom_id res chain seq x y z
N MET A 1 -25.37 0.73 36.12
CA MET A 1 -25.04 -0.52 35.39
C MET A 1 -24.92 -0.33 33.89
N ILE A 2 -25.89 0.29 33.20
CA ILE A 2 -25.82 0.50 31.74
C ILE A 2 -24.55 1.26 31.32
N ALA A 3 -24.26 2.42 31.93
CA ALA A 3 -23.06 3.21 31.61
C ALA A 3 -21.74 2.42 31.78
N LEU A 4 -21.66 1.58 32.81
CA LEU A 4 -20.50 0.71 33.07
C LEU A 4 -20.35 -0.36 31.98
N ILE A 5 -21.45 -1.01 31.60
CA ILE A 5 -21.45 -2.01 30.53
C ILE A 5 -21.09 -1.35 29.20
N SER A 6 -21.62 -0.16 28.92
CA SER A 6 -21.27 0.63 27.74
C SER A 6 -19.78 0.99 27.72
N LEU A 7 -19.20 1.38 28.85
CA LEU A 7 -17.75 1.65 28.95
C LEU A 7 -16.92 0.41 28.60
N LEU A 8 -17.23 -0.74 29.21
CA LEU A 8 -16.53 -2.00 28.93
C LEU A 8 -16.68 -2.43 27.47
N LEU A 9 -17.86 -2.22 26.88
CA LEU A 9 -18.12 -2.49 25.48
C LEU A 9 -17.30 -1.57 24.56
N VAL A 10 -17.24 -0.27 24.85
CA VAL A 10 -16.43 0.69 24.08
C VAL A 10 -14.95 0.30 24.12
N ILE A 11 -14.43 -0.10 25.27
CA ILE A 11 -13.04 -0.57 25.42
C ILE A 11 -12.83 -1.86 24.59
N LEU A 12 -13.73 -2.83 24.69
CA LEU A 12 -13.65 -4.08 23.94
C LEU A 12 -13.67 -3.83 22.43
N VAL A 13 -14.60 -3.02 21.95
CA VAL A 13 -14.71 -2.65 20.52
C VAL A 13 -13.47 -1.90 20.05
N SER A 14 -12.95 -0.98 20.86
CA SER A 14 -11.71 -0.24 20.56
C SER A 14 -10.53 -1.20 20.33
N ILE A 15 -10.37 -2.19 21.20
CA ILE A 15 -9.32 -3.21 21.07
C ILE A 15 -9.49 -4.02 19.77
N ILE A 16 -10.72 -4.42 19.44
CA ILE A 16 -11.01 -5.17 18.21
C ILE A 16 -10.67 -4.33 16.98
N ILE A 17 -11.04 -3.05 16.96
CA ILE A 17 -10.76 -2.13 15.85
C ILE A 17 -9.25 -1.96 15.65
N VAL A 18 -8.48 -1.80 16.74
CA VAL A 18 -7.01 -1.76 16.68
C VAL A 18 -6.45 -3.05 16.06
N ARG A 19 -6.95 -4.23 16.46
CA ARG A 19 -6.50 -5.51 15.89
C ARG A 19 -6.85 -5.65 14.42
N ILE A 20 -8.04 -5.21 14.01
CA ILE A 20 -8.44 -5.18 12.59
C ILE A 20 -7.47 -4.29 11.81
N GLY A 21 -7.18 -3.09 12.31
CA GLY A 21 -6.21 -2.18 11.72
C GLY A 21 -4.82 -2.80 11.58
N ALA A 22 -4.34 -3.50 12.62
CA ALA A 22 -3.05 -4.18 12.59
C ALA A 22 -3.00 -5.27 11.52
N VAL A 23 -4.02 -6.13 11.44
CA VAL A 23 -4.08 -7.18 10.40
C VAL A 23 -4.21 -6.57 9.01
N ALA A 24 -4.99 -5.50 8.84
CA ALA A 24 -5.13 -4.80 7.56
C ALA A 24 -3.79 -4.20 7.09
N LEU A 25 -3.02 -3.62 8.00
CA LEU A 25 -1.68 -3.09 7.74
C LEU A 25 -0.67 -4.21 7.47
N GLU A 26 -0.72 -5.33 8.17
CA GLU A 26 0.11 -6.52 7.92
C GLU A 26 -0.15 -7.07 6.50
N MET A 27 -1.41 -7.11 6.07
CA MET A 27 -1.78 -7.51 4.71
C MET A 27 -1.22 -6.58 3.62
N THR A 28 -0.78 -5.36 3.97
CA THR A 28 -0.11 -4.43 3.04
C THR A 28 1.40 -4.63 2.93
N GLY A 29 1.96 -5.67 3.57
CA GLY A 29 3.39 -6.00 3.52
C GLY A 29 4.20 -5.49 4.72
N LEU A 30 3.56 -4.89 5.73
CA LEU A 30 4.24 -4.50 6.97
C LEU A 30 4.54 -5.72 7.85
N SER A 31 5.70 -5.71 8.52
CA SER A 31 5.99 -6.70 9.55
C SER A 31 4.95 -6.64 10.67
N ARG A 32 4.69 -7.77 11.32
CA ARG A 32 3.64 -7.88 12.36
C ARG A 32 3.83 -6.89 13.50
N ASP A 33 5.07 -6.69 13.93
CA ASP A 33 5.39 -5.81 15.05
C ASP A 33 5.16 -4.34 14.66
N MET A 34 5.58 -3.95 13.44
CA MET A 34 5.30 -2.63 12.91
C MET A 34 3.80 -2.38 12.71
N ALA A 35 3.07 -3.31 12.10
CA ALA A 35 1.65 -3.16 11.84
C ALA A 35 0.85 -3.02 13.15
N THR A 36 1.22 -3.78 14.18
CA THR A 36 0.60 -3.70 15.51
C THR A 36 0.89 -2.34 16.16
N PHE A 37 2.16 -1.92 16.14
CA PHE A 37 2.57 -0.64 16.72
C PHE A 37 1.92 0.55 16.00
N GLN A 38 1.88 0.54 14.67
CA GLN A 38 1.28 1.59 13.85
C GLN A 38 -0.24 1.68 14.06
N ALA A 39 -0.94 0.54 14.15
CA ALA A 39 -2.38 0.53 14.41
C ALA A 39 -2.71 1.10 15.81
N GLN A 40 -1.92 0.76 16.83
CA GLN A 40 -2.06 1.30 18.18
C GLN A 40 -1.80 2.80 18.24
N SER A 41 -0.74 3.25 17.57
CA SER A 41 -0.33 4.67 17.51
C SER A 41 -1.40 5.50 16.80
N ALA A 42 -1.85 5.04 15.63
CA ALA A 42 -2.91 5.68 14.85
C ALA A 42 -4.22 5.77 15.65
N PHE A 43 -4.66 4.68 16.29
CA PHE A 43 -5.87 4.70 17.11
C PHE A 43 -5.75 5.65 18.32
N SER A 44 -4.58 5.72 18.94
CA SER A 44 -4.34 6.62 20.07
C SER A 44 -4.16 8.09 19.65
N GLY A 45 -4.05 8.37 18.35
CA GLY A 45 -3.79 9.70 17.81
C GLY A 45 -2.36 10.19 18.04
N VAL A 46 -1.43 9.29 18.39
CA VAL A 46 -0.02 9.62 18.64
C VAL A 46 0.76 9.47 17.33
N GLY A 47 1.45 10.53 16.92
CA GLY A 47 2.33 10.52 15.76
C GLY A 47 3.79 10.28 16.14
N PHE A 48 4.54 9.67 15.21
CA PHE A 48 5.99 9.50 15.33
C PHE A 48 6.65 9.86 14.00
N THR A 49 7.73 10.63 14.05
CA THR A 49 8.59 10.94 12.90
C THR A 49 9.66 9.86 12.80
N THR A 50 9.39 8.80 12.04
CA THR A 50 10.37 7.75 11.75
C THR A 50 10.37 7.47 10.24
N SER A 51 11.51 7.05 9.68
CA SER A 51 11.61 6.64 8.27
C SER A 51 10.59 5.55 7.92
N GLU A 52 10.27 4.69 8.89
CA GLU A 52 9.21 3.68 8.80
C GLU A 52 7.81 4.30 8.67
N SER A 53 7.54 5.41 9.36
CA SER A 53 6.27 6.16 9.22
C SER A 53 6.17 6.86 7.85
N GLU A 54 7.27 7.26 7.21
CA GLU A 54 7.28 7.77 5.83
C GLU A 54 6.91 6.68 4.81
N TYR A 55 7.46 5.47 4.97
CA TYR A 55 7.14 4.32 4.12
C TYR A 55 5.68 3.88 4.25
N VAL A 56 5.05 4.10 5.39
CA VAL A 56 3.62 3.78 5.61
C VAL A 56 2.70 4.80 4.93
N VAL A 57 3.12 6.06 4.83
CA VAL A 57 2.31 7.14 4.24
C VAL A 57 2.40 7.16 2.71
N SER A 58 3.47 6.63 2.12
CA SER A 58 3.63 6.53 0.65
C SER A 58 2.57 5.65 -0.02
N HIS A 59 2.02 4.65 0.68
CA HIS A 59 1.03 3.74 0.12
C HIS A 59 -0.43 4.21 0.39
N PRO A 60 -1.26 4.40 -0.65
CA PRO A 60 -2.59 5.01 -0.53
C PRO A 60 -3.54 4.20 0.38
N VAL A 61 -3.44 2.87 0.36
CA VAL A 61 -4.26 1.98 1.21
C VAL A 61 -3.89 2.09 2.69
N ARG A 62 -2.60 2.09 3.03
CA ARG A 62 -2.11 2.21 4.41
C ARG A 62 -2.54 3.55 5.01
N ARG A 63 -2.39 4.63 4.23
CA ARG A 63 -2.87 5.97 4.59
C ARG A 63 -4.38 6.01 4.88
N ARG A 64 -5.19 5.28 4.11
CA ARG A 64 -6.64 5.19 4.33
C ARG A 64 -6.99 4.45 5.63
N ILE A 65 -6.32 3.33 5.90
CA ILE A 65 -6.50 2.55 7.14
C ILE A 65 -6.17 3.43 8.35
N ILE A 66 -5.02 4.10 8.33
CA ILE A 66 -4.58 4.98 9.42
C ILE A 66 -5.56 6.13 9.65
N ARG A 67 -6.05 6.78 8.59
CA ARG A 67 -7.02 7.87 8.71
C ARG A 67 -8.31 7.41 9.40
N ILE A 68 -8.80 6.22 9.07
CA ILE A 68 -9.98 5.63 9.71
C ILE A 68 -9.69 5.30 11.18
N LEU A 69 -8.53 4.72 11.48
CA LEU A 69 -8.13 4.41 12.86
C LEU A 69 -8.03 5.66 13.73
N ILE A 70 -7.44 6.75 13.23
CA ILE A 70 -7.35 8.03 13.95
C ILE A 70 -8.75 8.59 14.23
N PHE A 71 -9.61 8.60 13.21
CA PHE A 71 -10.98 9.12 13.35
C PHE A 71 -11.78 8.33 14.38
N ILE A 72 -11.81 7.00 14.26
CA ILE A 72 -12.52 6.12 15.20
C ILE A 72 -11.90 6.18 16.60
N GLY A 73 -10.58 6.24 16.69
CA GLY A 73 -9.84 6.32 17.94
C GLY A 73 -10.22 7.55 18.77
N SER A 74 -10.21 8.72 18.13
CA SER A 74 -10.61 9.97 18.79
C SER A 74 -12.05 9.93 19.30
N ALA A 75 -13.00 9.41 18.51
CA ALA A 75 -14.40 9.23 18.92
C ALA A 75 -14.54 8.19 20.05
N GLY A 76 -13.77 7.10 20.00
CA GLY A 76 -13.78 6.03 20.98
C GLY A 76 -13.29 6.50 22.36
N ILE A 77 -12.19 7.25 22.40
CA ILE A 77 -11.65 7.83 23.63
C ILE A 77 -12.66 8.79 24.25
N ALA A 78 -13.23 9.71 23.46
CA ALA A 78 -14.25 10.64 23.95
C ALA A 78 -15.48 9.90 24.52
N SER A 79 -15.96 8.86 23.84
CA SER A 79 -17.08 8.03 24.29
C SER A 79 -16.77 7.26 25.58
N ALA A 80 -15.55 6.72 25.70
CA ALA A 80 -15.10 6.03 26.91
C ALA A 80 -15.03 7.01 28.09
N MET A 81 -14.50 8.21 27.90
CA MET A 81 -14.46 9.24 28.94
C MET A 81 -15.87 9.64 29.39
N ALA A 82 -16.78 9.89 28.46
CA ALA A 82 -18.16 10.27 28.78
C ALA A 82 -18.89 9.15 29.57
N THR A 83 -18.75 7.90 29.15
CA THR A 83 -19.36 6.74 29.82
C THR A 83 -18.74 6.46 31.18
N LEU A 84 -17.44 6.70 31.35
CA LEU A 84 -16.76 6.62 32.64
C LEU A 84 -17.32 7.64 33.64
N VAL A 85 -17.45 8.90 33.23
CA VAL A 85 -18.04 9.96 34.09
C VAL A 85 -19.50 9.60 34.44
N LEU A 86 -20.30 9.19 33.45
CA LEU A 86 -21.70 8.79 33.66
C LEU A 86 -21.84 7.57 34.58
N THR A 87 -20.80 6.73 34.66
CA THR A 87 -20.78 5.57 35.57
C THR A 87 -20.70 5.97 37.03
N PHE A 88 -20.21 7.17 37.37
CA PHE A 88 -20.04 7.59 38.78
C PHE A 88 -20.91 8.77 39.19
N ILE A 89 -21.49 9.51 38.24
CA ILE A 89 -22.34 10.66 38.54
C ILE A 89 -23.65 10.24 39.24
N GLY A 90 -24.01 10.97 40.30
CA GLY A 90 -25.27 10.78 41.04
C GLY A 90 -25.39 9.42 41.75
N GLN A 91 -24.28 8.76 42.07
CA GLN A 91 -24.28 7.45 42.74
C GLN A 91 -24.04 7.57 44.24
N THR A 92 -24.70 6.70 45.02
CA THR A 92 -24.39 6.54 46.45
C THR A 92 -23.04 5.86 46.66
N LYS A 93 -22.48 5.96 47.87
CA LYS A 93 -21.18 5.34 48.20
C LYS A 93 -21.19 3.81 48.00
N GLU A 94 -22.28 3.15 48.36
CA GLU A 94 -22.43 1.69 48.20
C GLU A 94 -22.49 1.30 46.73
N GLU A 95 -23.30 2.00 45.92
CA GLU A 95 -23.40 1.76 44.47
C GLU A 95 -22.08 2.04 43.74
N ALA A 96 -21.38 3.11 44.12
CA ALA A 96 -20.08 3.44 43.56
C ALA A 96 -19.05 2.33 43.85
N THR A 97 -19.05 1.79 45.08
CA THR A 97 -18.17 0.68 45.47
C THR A 97 -18.44 -0.57 44.63
N ILE A 98 -19.71 -0.94 44.45
CA ILE A 98 -20.12 -2.07 43.61
C ILE A 98 -19.67 -1.84 42.15
N ARG A 99 -19.83 -0.63 41.61
CA ARG A 99 -19.41 -0.31 40.24
C ARG A 99 -17.91 -0.39 40.05
N ILE A 100 -17.10 0.02 41.04
CA ILE A 100 -15.64 -0.10 41.01
C ILE A 100 -15.23 -1.58 40.94
N ILE A 101 -15.85 -2.44 41.76
CA ILE A 101 -15.56 -3.88 41.76
C ILE A 101 -15.88 -4.47 40.38
N TRP A 102 -17.06 -4.18 39.83
CA TRP A 102 -17.44 -4.67 38.50
C TRP A 102 -16.56 -4.11 37.37
N LEU A 103 -16.14 -2.85 37.46
CA LEU A 103 -15.19 -2.26 36.52
C LEU A 103 -13.86 -3.00 36.54
N PHE A 104 -13.34 -3.29 37.73
CA PHE A 104 -12.09 -4.01 37.91
C PHE A 104 -12.16 -5.44 37.37
N VAL A 105 -13.24 -6.17 37.70
CA VAL A 105 -13.49 -7.53 37.18
C VAL A 105 -13.61 -7.49 35.65
N GLY A 106 -14.37 -6.54 35.09
CA GLY A 106 -14.52 -6.39 33.65
C GLY A 106 -13.20 -6.10 32.94
N LEU A 107 -12.38 -5.22 33.51
CA LEU A 107 -11.07 -4.88 32.96
C LEU A 107 -10.10 -6.08 33.03
N LEU A 108 -10.14 -6.87 34.12
CA LEU A 108 -9.37 -8.11 34.23
C LEU A 108 -9.77 -9.11 33.15
N ILE A 109 -11.07 -9.30 32.91
CA ILE A 109 -11.56 -10.20 31.85
C ILE A 109 -11.04 -9.75 30.49
N ILE A 110 -11.12 -8.45 30.17
CA ILE A 110 -10.59 -7.88 28.92
C ILE A 110 -9.06 -8.07 28.85
N TYR A 111 -8.34 -7.85 29.94
CA TYR A 111 -6.90 -8.05 30.00
C TYR A 111 -6.51 -9.50 29.67
N PHE A 112 -7.14 -10.49 30.31
CA PHE A 112 -6.90 -11.90 30.00
C PHE A 112 -7.30 -12.27 28.57
N PHE A 113 -8.43 -11.73 28.09
CA PHE A 113 -8.87 -11.90 26.70
C PHE A 113 -7.81 -11.41 25.71
N THR A 114 -7.24 -10.23 25.95
CA THR A 114 -6.23 -9.66 25.05
C THR A 114 -4.89 -10.38 25.09
N ARG A 115 -4.50 -10.95 26.23
CA ARG A 115 -3.21 -11.66 26.41
C ARG A 115 -3.23 -13.10 25.90
N SER A 116 -4.41 -13.69 25.70
CA SER A 116 -4.53 -15.09 25.26
C SER A 116 -4.05 -15.29 23.81
N LYS A 117 -3.02 -16.13 23.64
CA LYS A 117 -2.46 -16.50 22.32
C LYS A 117 -3.47 -17.22 21.43
N MET A 118 -4.35 -18.05 22.03
CA MET A 118 -5.39 -18.76 21.29
C MET A 118 -6.41 -17.80 20.69
N ILE A 119 -6.85 -16.84 21.50
CA ILE A 119 -7.81 -15.82 21.08
C ILE A 119 -7.18 -14.93 20.01
N ASP A 120 -5.92 -14.53 20.17
CA ASP A 120 -5.22 -13.74 19.13
C ASP A 120 -5.15 -14.49 17.79
N LYS A 121 -4.78 -15.78 17.80
CA LYS A 121 -4.72 -16.60 16.58
C LYS A 121 -6.10 -16.76 15.92
N GLY A 122 -7.14 -17.02 16.72
CA GLY A 122 -8.51 -17.15 16.25
C GLY A 122 -9.05 -15.84 15.66
N MET A 123 -8.90 -14.72 16.38
CA MET A 123 -9.32 -13.41 15.89
C MET A 123 -8.59 -13.03 14.62
N ARG A 124 -7.27 -13.24 14.54
CA ARG A 124 -6.50 -12.95 13.31
C ARG A 124 -7.02 -13.75 12.12
N TRP A 125 -7.31 -15.04 12.31
CA TRP A 125 -7.88 -15.86 11.24
C TRP A 125 -9.25 -15.35 10.80
N ILE A 126 -10.14 -15.02 11.73
CA ILE A 126 -11.47 -14.47 11.43
C ILE A 126 -11.35 -13.12 10.70
N ILE A 127 -10.52 -12.21 11.22
CA ILE A 127 -10.31 -10.87 10.66
C ILE A 127 -9.76 -11.00 9.23
N LYS A 128 -8.73 -11.82 9.02
CA LYS A 128 -8.15 -12.05 7.69
C LYS A 128 -9.20 -12.58 6.71
N ARG A 129 -9.96 -13.60 7.12
CA ARG A 129 -11.04 -14.20 6.30
C ARG A 129 -12.14 -13.19 5.97
N ALA A 130 -12.51 -12.35 6.94
CA ALA A 130 -13.52 -11.31 6.74
C ALA A 130 -13.01 -10.22 5.79
N LEU A 131 -11.78 -9.74 5.97
CA LEU A 131 -11.19 -8.73 5.09
C LEU A 131 -11.02 -9.25 3.66
N GLU A 132 -10.60 -10.50 3.47
CA GLU A 132 -10.52 -11.14 2.14
C GLU A 132 -11.89 -11.24 1.45
N ARG A 133 -12.97 -11.41 2.23
CA ARG A 133 -14.33 -11.58 1.69
C ARG A 133 -15.03 -10.25 1.41
N PHE A 134 -14.81 -9.26 2.27
CA PHE A 134 -15.50 -7.96 2.21
C PHE A 134 -14.68 -6.88 1.52
N THR A 135 -13.37 -7.08 1.37
CA THR A 135 -12.49 -6.10 0.75
C THR A 135 -11.74 -6.73 -0.41
N SER A 136 -11.87 -6.14 -1.60
CA SER A 136 -10.98 -6.40 -2.74
C SER A 136 -9.61 -5.76 -2.51
N LEU A 137 -9.01 -6.02 -1.34
CA LEU A 137 -7.59 -5.76 -1.08
C LEU A 137 -6.79 -6.77 -1.91
N ARG A 138 -6.82 -6.59 -3.24
CA ARG A 138 -5.76 -7.02 -4.15
C ARG A 138 -4.53 -6.17 -3.83
N ILE A 139 -4.03 -6.29 -2.60
CA ILE A 139 -2.68 -5.89 -2.25
C ILE A 139 -1.80 -7.02 -2.77
N TYR A 140 -1.72 -7.14 -4.10
CA TYR A 140 -0.50 -7.69 -4.62
C TYR A 140 0.53 -6.60 -4.38
N ASP A 141 1.64 -6.98 -3.79
CA ASP A 141 2.79 -6.12 -3.60
C ASP A 141 3.40 -5.83 -4.98
N TYR A 142 2.68 -5.10 -5.82
CA TYR A 142 3.12 -4.71 -7.15
C TYR A 142 4.39 -3.86 -7.03
N GLU A 143 4.59 -3.16 -5.91
CA GLU A 143 5.80 -2.39 -5.66
C GLU A 143 7.02 -3.30 -5.50
N GLN A 144 6.93 -4.38 -4.71
CA GLN A 144 8.02 -5.33 -4.54
C GLN A 144 8.17 -6.26 -5.76
N LEU A 145 7.07 -6.76 -6.31
CA LEU A 145 7.07 -7.64 -7.50
C LEU A 145 7.64 -6.96 -8.74
N LEU A 146 7.43 -5.65 -8.88
CA LEU A 146 7.95 -4.84 -9.98
C LEU A 146 9.20 -4.04 -9.58
N GLY A 147 9.82 -4.34 -8.44
CA GLY A 147 11.08 -3.71 -8.03
C GLY A 147 11.06 -2.19 -7.94
N LEU A 148 9.91 -1.57 -7.61
CA LEU A 148 9.77 -0.11 -7.61
C LEU A 148 10.73 0.57 -6.62
N SER A 149 11.01 -0.09 -5.49
CA SER A 149 12.02 0.37 -4.51
C SER A 149 13.45 0.35 -5.04
N LYS A 150 13.72 -0.38 -6.13
CA LYS A 150 15.01 -0.46 -6.83
C LYS A 150 15.09 0.49 -8.03
N GLY A 151 14.14 1.42 -8.18
CA GLY A 151 14.12 2.41 -9.26
C GLY A 151 13.45 1.95 -10.56
N TYR A 152 12.92 0.72 -10.60
CA TYR A 152 12.05 0.29 -11.68
C TYR A 152 10.70 1.00 -11.61
N SER A 153 10.04 1.18 -12.74
CA SER A 153 8.71 1.73 -12.82
C SER A 153 7.96 1.23 -14.05
N ILE A 154 6.63 1.38 -14.00
CA ILE A 154 5.80 1.33 -15.19
C ILE A 154 5.58 2.77 -15.63
N GLY A 155 6.06 3.11 -16.82
CA GLY A 155 5.87 4.43 -17.42
C GLY A 155 4.92 4.36 -18.61
N GLU A 156 4.07 5.38 -18.72
CA GLU A 156 3.18 5.61 -19.85
C GLU A 156 3.65 6.85 -20.61
N PHE A 157 3.80 6.74 -21.93
CA PHE A 157 4.05 7.91 -22.77
C PHE A 157 3.48 7.75 -24.17
N LYS A 158 3.11 8.89 -24.76
CA LYS A 158 2.60 8.98 -26.12
C LYS A 158 3.74 9.17 -27.12
N VAL A 159 3.69 8.42 -28.22
CA VAL A 159 4.61 8.58 -29.37
C VAL A 159 4.27 9.89 -30.07
N LYS A 160 5.18 10.84 -29.94
CA LYS A 160 5.09 12.14 -30.60
C LYS A 160 5.62 12.06 -32.03
N GLU A 161 5.32 13.10 -32.79
CA GLU A 161 6.02 13.40 -34.04
C GLU A 161 7.52 13.54 -33.77
N ASP A 162 8.34 13.05 -34.70
CA ASP A 162 9.80 12.99 -34.61
C ASP A 162 10.34 12.07 -33.51
N SER A 163 9.50 11.22 -32.92
CA SER A 163 9.96 10.21 -31.96
C SER A 163 10.89 9.22 -32.64
N TRP A 164 11.96 8.84 -31.94
CA TRP A 164 12.88 7.79 -32.40
C TRP A 164 12.20 6.42 -32.60
N LEU A 165 11.06 6.21 -31.94
CA LEU A 165 10.27 4.98 -31.95
C LEU A 165 9.31 4.88 -33.15
N GLU A 166 9.01 6.00 -33.81
CA GLU A 166 7.97 6.10 -34.84
C GLU A 166 8.27 5.24 -36.07
N ASN A 167 7.28 4.46 -36.54
CA ASN A 167 7.34 3.60 -37.73
C ASN A 167 8.49 2.57 -37.69
N LYS A 168 8.77 2.06 -36.49
CA LYS A 168 9.75 0.99 -36.26
C LYS A 168 9.09 -0.20 -35.59
N LYS A 169 9.57 -1.40 -35.93
CA LYS A 169 9.17 -2.62 -35.24
C LYS A 169 9.90 -2.75 -33.91
N LEU A 170 9.24 -3.35 -32.91
CA LEU A 170 9.86 -3.56 -31.59
C LEU A 170 11.20 -4.31 -31.65
N ARG A 171 11.33 -5.31 -32.54
CA ARG A 171 12.59 -6.04 -32.74
C ARG A 171 13.75 -5.17 -33.25
N GLU A 172 13.46 -4.10 -33.98
CA GLU A 172 14.46 -3.20 -34.56
C GLU A 172 14.97 -2.21 -33.51
N LEU A 173 14.13 -1.90 -32.52
CA LEU A 173 14.42 -0.96 -31.45
C LEU A 173 15.30 -1.56 -30.35
N ARG A 174 15.21 -2.88 -30.14
CA ARG A 174 16.03 -3.64 -29.16
C ARG A 174 16.01 -3.00 -27.77
N LEU A 175 14.81 -2.61 -27.32
CA LEU A 175 14.59 -1.92 -26.05
C LEU A 175 14.97 -2.77 -24.84
N ASP A 176 14.94 -4.10 -24.99
CA ASP A 176 15.39 -5.07 -23.99
C ASP A 176 16.91 -4.97 -23.71
N GLU A 177 17.71 -4.56 -24.71
CA GLU A 177 19.13 -4.24 -24.52
C GLU A 177 19.34 -2.98 -23.68
N GLU A 178 18.35 -2.08 -23.63
CA GLU A 178 18.33 -0.89 -22.76
C GLU A 178 17.68 -1.16 -21.39
N GLY A 179 17.20 -2.38 -21.14
CA GLY A 179 16.49 -2.73 -19.90
C GLY A 179 15.03 -2.27 -19.87
N VAL A 180 14.41 -2.04 -21.04
CA VAL A 180 13.01 -1.60 -21.16
C VAL A 180 12.16 -2.67 -21.87
N VAL A 181 11.05 -3.03 -21.26
CA VAL A 181 10.06 -3.98 -21.81
C VAL A 181 8.76 -3.25 -22.11
N VAL A 182 8.26 -3.36 -23.33
CA VAL A 182 6.93 -2.83 -23.69
C VAL A 182 5.88 -3.85 -23.26
N LEU A 183 5.04 -3.48 -22.30
CA LEU A 183 3.98 -4.33 -21.75
C LEU A 183 2.71 -4.28 -22.61
N ALA A 184 2.36 -3.08 -23.08
CA ALA A 184 1.16 -2.86 -23.86
C ALA A 184 1.25 -1.60 -24.72
N ILE A 185 0.40 -1.53 -25.74
CA ILE A 185 0.22 -0.37 -26.61
C ILE A 185 -1.28 -0.06 -26.70
N TYR A 186 -1.67 1.16 -26.40
CA TYR A 186 -3.00 1.69 -26.73
C TYR A 186 -2.90 2.47 -28.04
N ARG A 187 -3.64 2.03 -29.05
CA ARG A 187 -3.68 2.64 -30.37
C ARG A 187 -5.05 3.21 -30.65
N LYS A 188 -5.12 4.52 -30.90
CA LYS A 188 -6.37 5.16 -31.32
C LYS A 188 -6.55 4.98 -32.82
N THR A 189 -7.60 4.29 -33.23
CA THR A 189 -8.06 4.20 -34.63
C THR A 189 -9.26 5.12 -34.83
N GLU A 190 -9.71 5.30 -36.08
CA GLU A 190 -10.80 6.23 -36.41
C GLU A 190 -12.10 5.99 -35.62
N ASN A 191 -12.39 4.73 -35.25
CA ASN A 191 -13.64 4.36 -34.58
C ASN A 191 -13.47 3.76 -33.17
N GLU A 192 -12.26 3.35 -32.76
CA GLU A 192 -12.04 2.70 -31.45
C GLU A 192 -10.59 2.82 -30.94
N GLU A 193 -10.42 2.71 -29.62
CA GLU A 193 -9.12 2.52 -28.98
C GLU A 193 -8.80 1.02 -28.91
N LYS A 194 -7.79 0.59 -29.66
CA LYS A 194 -7.31 -0.78 -29.70
C LYS A 194 -6.24 -1.00 -28.65
N TYR A 195 -6.49 -1.93 -27.73
CA TYR A 195 -5.49 -2.39 -26.77
C TYR A 195 -4.70 -3.59 -27.33
N ILE A 196 -3.38 -3.45 -27.41
CA ILE A 196 -2.45 -4.51 -27.80
C ILE A 196 -1.66 -4.91 -26.56
N GLY A 197 -2.06 -6.00 -25.91
CA GLY A 197 -1.36 -6.58 -24.77
C GLY A 197 -0.23 -7.52 -25.21
N VAL A 198 0.93 -7.43 -24.54
CA VAL A 198 2.14 -8.25 -24.83
C VAL A 198 2.51 -8.19 -26.32
N PRO A 199 2.87 -6.99 -26.83
CA PRO A 199 3.24 -6.84 -28.23
C PRO A 199 4.48 -7.68 -28.55
N ASN A 200 4.51 -8.27 -29.74
CA ASN A 200 5.62 -9.08 -30.20
C ASN A 200 6.63 -8.25 -31.00
N GLY A 201 7.78 -8.84 -31.34
CA GLY A 201 8.84 -8.15 -32.11
C GLY A 201 8.40 -7.61 -33.49
N ASP A 202 7.32 -8.13 -34.06
CA ASP A 202 6.75 -7.67 -35.34
C ASP A 202 5.78 -6.50 -35.18
N THR A 203 5.40 -6.15 -33.96
CA THR A 203 4.51 -5.02 -33.68
C THR A 203 5.23 -3.73 -34.02
N GLU A 204 4.66 -2.99 -34.96
CA GLU A 204 5.14 -1.66 -35.38
C GLU A 204 4.52 -0.58 -34.50
N ILE A 205 5.35 0.35 -34.03
CA ILE A 205 4.92 1.51 -33.25
C ILE A 205 4.50 2.63 -34.21
N MET A 206 3.30 3.18 -34.00
CA MET A 206 2.73 4.25 -34.80
C MET A 206 2.67 5.56 -34.03
N ARG A 207 2.67 6.66 -34.77
CA ARG A 207 2.43 8.00 -34.20
C ARG A 207 1.11 8.02 -33.44
N GLY A 208 1.14 8.60 -32.25
CA GLY A 208 -0.03 8.75 -31.39
C GLY A 208 -0.34 7.52 -30.54
N ASP A 209 0.36 6.40 -30.72
CA ASP A 209 0.32 5.27 -29.80
C ASP A 209 0.70 5.72 -28.39
N ILE A 210 0.09 5.11 -27.39
CA ILE A 210 0.47 5.23 -25.99
C ILE A 210 1.12 3.91 -25.59
N LEU A 211 2.40 3.97 -25.22
CA LEU A 211 3.15 2.81 -24.78
C LEU A 211 3.12 2.71 -23.26
N ILE A 212 2.89 1.50 -22.77
CA ILE A 212 3.09 1.10 -21.38
C ILE A 212 4.40 0.32 -21.32
N CYS A 213 5.41 0.89 -20.68
CA CYS A 213 6.75 0.32 -20.60
C CYS A 213 7.11 0.01 -19.15
N TYR A 214 7.88 -1.06 -18.94
CA TYR A 214 8.49 -1.42 -17.66
C TYR A 214 10.02 -1.39 -17.77
N GLY A 215 10.69 -0.83 -16.78
CA GLY A 215 12.14 -0.62 -16.79
C GLY A 215 12.54 0.44 -15.75
N LEU A 216 13.79 0.88 -15.77
CA LEU A 216 14.22 1.99 -14.89
C LEU A 216 13.50 3.29 -15.28
N GLY A 217 13.01 4.02 -14.27
CA GLY A 217 12.20 5.23 -14.52
C GLY A 217 12.93 6.30 -15.33
N GLU A 218 14.24 6.45 -15.12
CA GLU A 218 15.07 7.38 -15.89
C GLU A 218 15.23 6.93 -17.35
N THR A 219 15.45 5.63 -17.59
CA THR A 219 15.54 5.08 -18.95
C THR A 219 14.23 5.24 -19.71
N ILE A 220 13.08 4.98 -19.08
CA ILE A 220 11.76 5.19 -19.70
C ILE A 220 11.54 6.67 -20.02
N LYS A 221 11.92 7.56 -19.10
CA LYS A 221 11.83 9.01 -19.33
C LYS A 221 12.69 9.45 -20.51
N ASN A 222 13.93 8.99 -20.59
CA ASN A 222 14.84 9.30 -21.71
C ASN A 222 14.30 8.76 -23.03
N LEU A 223 13.76 7.53 -23.03
CA LEU A 223 13.12 6.93 -24.20
C LEU A 223 11.93 7.75 -24.68
N SER A 224 11.09 8.25 -23.76
CA SER A 224 9.91 9.05 -24.10
C SER A 224 10.23 10.41 -24.77
N GLN A 225 11.44 10.92 -24.55
CA GLN A 225 11.91 12.21 -25.08
C GLN A 225 12.86 12.04 -26.27
N ARG A 226 13.22 10.80 -26.63
CA ARG A 226 14.20 10.50 -27.66
C ARG A 226 13.68 10.88 -29.04
N LEU A 227 14.44 11.74 -29.72
CA LEU A 227 14.13 12.20 -31.06
C LEU A 227 14.84 11.34 -32.12
N ARG A 228 14.23 11.25 -33.31
CA ARG A 228 14.79 10.55 -34.45
C ARG A 228 16.09 11.21 -34.94
N GLY A 229 17.02 10.40 -35.45
CA GLY A 229 18.28 10.83 -36.05
C GLY A 229 19.51 10.37 -35.26
N LYS A 230 20.68 10.82 -35.70
CA LYS A 230 21.98 10.37 -35.17
C LYS A 230 22.12 10.55 -33.65
N GLU A 231 21.50 11.58 -33.11
CA GLU A 231 21.55 11.83 -31.66
C GLU A 231 20.71 10.81 -30.88
N GLY A 232 19.54 10.44 -31.41
CA GLY A 232 18.74 9.35 -30.84
C GLY A 232 19.46 8.00 -30.89
N ASP A 233 20.18 7.72 -31.98
CA ASP A 233 20.98 6.49 -32.11
C ASP A 233 22.13 6.45 -31.09
N LYS A 234 22.82 7.58 -30.87
CA LYS A 234 23.83 7.69 -29.79
C LYS A 234 23.22 7.51 -28.40
N GLN A 235 22.03 8.04 -28.16
CA GLN A 235 21.32 7.86 -26.88
C GLN A 235 20.95 6.38 -26.66
N HIS A 236 20.53 5.67 -27.70
CA HIS A 236 20.31 4.22 -27.66
C HIS A 236 21.62 3.48 -27.30
N GLU A 237 22.72 3.72 -28.02
CA GLU A 237 24.01 3.09 -27.73
C GLU A 237 24.54 3.39 -26.31
N LYS A 238 24.26 4.59 -25.80
CA LYS A 238 24.60 4.96 -24.43
C LYS A 238 23.77 4.16 -23.43
N ALA A 239 22.46 4.11 -23.59
CA ALA A 239 21.55 3.37 -22.71
C ALA A 239 21.88 1.87 -22.68
N VAL A 240 22.20 1.26 -23.83
CA VAL A 240 22.63 -0.14 -23.91
C VAL A 240 23.93 -0.39 -23.13
N ARG A 241 24.89 0.54 -23.17
CA ARG A 241 26.14 0.42 -22.40
C ARG A 241 25.90 0.56 -20.90
N GLU A 242 25.09 1.51 -20.49
CA GLU A 242 24.73 1.72 -19.08
C GLU A 242 24.04 0.48 -18.50
N GLU A 243 23.11 -0.12 -19.26
CA GLU A 243 22.41 -1.34 -18.84
C GLU A 243 23.35 -2.56 -18.74
N LYS A 244 24.33 -2.68 -19.65
CA LYS A 244 25.35 -3.75 -19.56
C LYS A 244 26.20 -3.63 -18.30
N ILE A 245 26.71 -2.43 -18.02
CA ILE A 245 27.51 -2.17 -16.80
C ILE A 245 26.69 -2.48 -15.55
N ARG A 246 25.40 -2.08 -15.53
CA ARG A 246 24.50 -2.38 -14.42
C ARG A 246 24.32 -3.88 -14.20
N LYS A 247 24.07 -4.64 -15.26
CA LYS A 247 23.93 -6.11 -15.19
C LYS A 247 25.22 -6.81 -14.74
N GLU A 248 26.39 -6.25 -15.05
CA GLU A 248 27.68 -6.76 -14.55
C GLU A 248 27.84 -6.49 -13.05
N GLN A 249 27.54 -5.26 -12.60
CA GLN A 249 27.60 -4.90 -11.17
C GLN A 249 26.63 -5.71 -10.30
N GLU A 250 25.43 -6.01 -10.81
CA GLU A 250 24.47 -6.86 -10.11
C GLU A 250 24.97 -8.29 -9.93
N LYS A 251 25.68 -8.85 -10.93
CA LYS A 251 26.28 -10.19 -10.85
C LYS A 251 27.45 -10.26 -9.89
N ASP A 252 28.26 -9.21 -9.79
CA ASP A 252 29.40 -9.16 -8.87
C ASP A 252 28.98 -8.94 -7.41
N SER A 253 27.72 -8.55 -7.18
CA SER A 253 27.15 -8.29 -5.85
C SER A 253 26.38 -9.49 -5.27
N GLU A 254 26.18 -10.55 -6.05
CA GLU A 254 25.58 -11.84 -5.63
C GLU A 254 26.63 -12.84 -5.15
#